data_AF-A0A936A816-F1
#
_entry.id   AF-A0A936A816-F1
#
_cell.length_a   1.000
_cell.length_b   1.000
_cell.length_c   1.000
_cell.angle_alpha   90.00
_cell.angle_beta   90.00
_cell.angle_gamma   90.00
#
_symmetry.space_group_name_H-M   'P 1'
#
loop_
_entity.id
_entity.type
_entity.pdbx_description
1 polymer ?
#
loop_
_entity_poly.entity_id
_entity_poly.type
_entity_poly.pdbx_seq_one_letter_code
_entity_poly.pdbx_strand_id
1 'polypeptide(L)'
;MKWILTTGFLFASCAGAATTGRVIVDQTADADRGRAAVRTELKLTQAFAFPRSWVSGETRYQVLVVPEATDLAGLRASRDPDDWASDFVRRKDARALTFMIDADGGAVEMYLYGDGIQSLGASGTMGKVHAPRIEDGRLRGHYLKYDDLFGSTIVIDLQFDAEIWKAPASKPLPADGGDAGKAYLGLIAAVRKGDQKQIMAHSRKDAEPMSDEEFKDMLPMMQAMMPKSPKIQGGSLSGNTAVLSIIDGATNEPASAEMELVDGRWVMVSSSSGSDDATRTPPPPFAGAEADLCPEIIREGVVCGDVTFNDEAFAIRHVIAAQSDESRHIALLAPGKLDAAHTSALWDTEAPIEPLFVDGPMRGLLLMFDGSTGKLGGDSGYHIDPEKGFTEEFMLRGDAVRIGDRMYGSYTVTKTNQDTGENTQLSVLRFEAPVLDKR
;
A
#
# COMPACT_ATOMS: atom_id res chain seq x y z
N MET A 1 61.51 -3.52 16.11
CA MET A 1 60.55 -3.24 15.00
C MET A 1 59.47 -4.31 15.04
N LYS A 2 58.30 -4.02 15.63
CA LYS A 2 57.12 -4.90 15.66
C LYS A 2 55.97 -4.13 15.02
N TRP A 3 55.49 -4.60 13.87
CA TRP A 3 54.29 -4.10 13.22
C TRP A 3 53.08 -4.80 13.84
N ILE A 4 52.18 -4.03 14.43
CA ILE A 4 50.87 -4.51 14.89
C ILE A 4 49.89 -4.24 13.73
N LEU A 5 49.44 -5.31 13.09
CA LEU A 5 48.32 -5.29 12.14
C LEU A 5 47.02 -5.30 12.94
N THR A 6 46.36 -4.15 13.00
CA THR A 6 45.01 -4.02 13.56
C THR A 6 44.00 -4.35 12.45
N THR A 7 43.56 -5.61 12.38
CA THR A 7 42.46 -6.02 11.50
C THR A 7 41.14 -5.57 12.14
N GLY A 8 40.63 -4.41 11.72
CA GLY A 8 39.27 -3.99 12.06
C GLY A 8 38.26 -4.80 11.26
N PHE A 9 37.58 -5.74 11.92
CA PHE A 9 36.37 -6.35 11.40
C PHE A 9 35.26 -5.29 11.42
N LEU A 10 34.98 -4.66 10.28
CA LEU A 10 33.71 -3.96 10.06
C LEU A 10 32.62 -5.05 9.97
N PHE A 11 31.95 -5.32 11.08
CA PHE A 11 30.64 -5.98 11.03
C PHE A 11 29.65 -4.96 10.50
N ALA A 12 29.49 -4.89 9.18
CA ALA A 12 28.32 -4.28 8.58
C ALA A 12 27.12 -5.13 9.01
N SER A 13 26.39 -4.64 10.02
CA SER A 13 25.11 -5.20 10.42
C SER A 13 24.15 -5.07 9.24
N CYS A 14 23.99 -6.13 8.46
CA CYS A 14 22.87 -6.29 7.52
C CYS A 14 21.58 -6.51 8.31
N ALA A 15 21.19 -5.55 9.15
CA ALA A 15 19.84 -5.49 9.66
C ALA A 15 18.97 -5.23 8.44
N GLY A 16 18.35 -6.29 7.90
CA GLY A 16 17.40 -6.16 6.80
C GLY A 16 16.34 -5.13 7.22
N ALA A 17 16.11 -4.13 6.38
CA ALA A 17 15.07 -3.16 6.64
C ALA A 17 13.75 -3.93 6.81
N ALA A 18 13.14 -3.79 7.99
CA ALA A 18 11.88 -4.46 8.30
C ALA A 18 10.72 -3.58 7.85
N THR A 19 9.65 -4.18 7.33
CA THR A 19 8.38 -3.47 7.20
C THR A 19 7.92 -3.11 8.59
N THR A 20 7.69 -1.82 8.81
CA THR A 20 7.30 -1.28 10.11
C THR A 20 6.39 -0.09 9.86
N GLY A 21 5.40 0.12 10.72
CA GLY A 21 4.53 1.28 10.60
C GLY A 21 3.27 1.15 11.43
N ARG A 22 2.40 2.13 11.25
CA ARG A 22 1.07 2.16 11.85
C ARG A 22 0.04 2.48 10.76
N VAL A 23 -1.05 1.71 10.80
CA VAL A 23 -2.26 2.02 10.04
C VAL A 23 -3.38 2.17 11.06
N ILE A 24 -3.90 3.39 11.18
CA ILE A 24 -5.01 3.71 12.07
C ILE A 24 -6.17 4.16 11.21
N VAL A 25 -7.33 3.55 11.41
CA VAL A 25 -8.60 4.00 10.85
C VAL A 25 -9.56 4.24 11.98
N ASP A 26 -10.03 5.48 12.10
CA ASP A 26 -11.05 5.91 13.04
C ASP A 26 -12.31 6.27 12.24
N GLN A 27 -13.25 5.33 12.21
CA GLN A 27 -14.52 5.48 11.50
C GLN A 27 -15.54 6.09 12.45
N THR A 28 -16.12 7.23 12.05
CA THR A 28 -17.25 7.83 12.77
C THR A 28 -18.52 7.01 12.56
N ALA A 29 -19.41 7.00 13.55
CA ALA A 29 -20.72 6.35 13.41
C ALA A 29 -21.56 7.10 12.36
N ASP A 30 -22.21 6.36 11.47
CA ASP A 30 -23.08 6.88 10.43
C ASP A 30 -24.35 6.03 10.39
N ALA A 31 -25.39 6.50 11.08
CA ALA A 31 -26.65 5.80 11.23
C ALA A 31 -27.38 5.63 9.89
N ASP A 32 -27.27 6.60 8.98
CA ASP A 32 -27.90 6.56 7.65
C ASP A 32 -27.32 5.43 6.80
N ARG A 33 -26.06 5.06 7.04
CA ARG A 33 -25.39 3.93 6.39
C ARG A 33 -25.31 2.68 7.25
N GLY A 34 -25.94 2.66 8.42
CA GLY A 34 -25.89 1.54 9.38
C GLY A 34 -24.47 1.22 9.86
N ARG A 35 -23.57 2.21 9.89
CA ARG A 35 -22.17 2.04 10.27
C ARG A 35 -21.96 2.42 11.73
N ALA A 36 -21.38 1.51 12.51
CA ALA A 36 -20.94 1.79 13.87
C ALA A 36 -19.61 2.57 13.86
N ALA A 37 -19.35 3.29 14.96
CA ALA A 37 -18.02 3.84 15.20
C ALA A 37 -17.04 2.69 15.45
N VAL A 38 -15.94 2.66 14.73
CA VAL A 38 -14.91 1.61 14.83
C VAL A 38 -13.54 2.24 14.71
N ARG A 39 -12.70 2.00 15.70
CA ARG A 39 -11.26 2.30 15.62
C ARG A 39 -10.49 1.01 15.40
N THR A 40 -9.73 0.97 14.31
CA THR A 40 -8.85 -0.15 13.96
C THR A 40 -7.42 0.36 13.90
N GLU A 41 -6.53 -0.27 14.67
CA GLU A 41 -5.09 -0.05 14.58
C GLU A 41 -4.43 -1.38 14.17
N LEU A 42 -3.76 -1.37 13.02
CA LEU A 42 -3.07 -2.55 12.51
C LEU A 42 -1.56 -2.42 12.69
N LYS A 43 -0.99 -3.42 13.38
CA LYS A 43 0.45 -3.63 13.44
C LYS A 43 0.88 -4.54 12.29
N LEU A 44 1.17 -3.94 11.15
CA LEU A 44 1.60 -4.64 9.94
C LEU A 44 3.13 -4.61 9.84
N THR A 45 3.73 -5.77 9.57
CA THR A 45 5.18 -5.97 9.76
C THR A 45 5.82 -6.86 8.69
N GLN A 46 5.02 -7.42 7.79
CA GLN A 46 5.50 -8.06 6.56
C GLN A 46 4.88 -7.37 5.36
N ALA A 47 5.64 -7.22 4.29
CA ALA A 47 5.13 -6.73 3.02
C ALA A 47 5.56 -7.64 1.86
N PHE A 48 4.70 -7.73 0.86
CA PHE A 48 4.92 -8.48 -0.37
C PHE A 48 4.37 -7.67 -1.54
N ALA A 49 5.10 -7.61 -2.64
CA ALA A 49 4.73 -6.83 -3.81
C ALA A 49 4.61 -7.74 -5.04
N PHE A 50 3.60 -7.53 -5.88
CA PHE A 50 3.42 -8.30 -7.11
C PHE A 50 2.85 -7.44 -8.24
N PRO A 51 3.17 -7.78 -9.51
CA PRO A 51 2.65 -7.06 -10.66
C PRO A 51 1.15 -7.34 -10.84
N ARG A 52 0.36 -6.29 -10.99
CA ARG A 52 -1.06 -6.36 -11.33
C ARG A 52 -1.36 -5.50 -12.55
N SER A 53 -2.09 -6.09 -13.49
CA SER A 53 -2.60 -5.38 -14.66
C SER A 53 -3.77 -4.49 -14.24
N TRP A 54 -3.71 -3.22 -14.62
CA TRP A 54 -4.79 -2.27 -14.42
C TRP A 54 -5.75 -2.27 -15.62
N VAL A 55 -6.95 -1.72 -15.44
CA VAL A 55 -7.95 -1.60 -16.52
C VAL A 55 -7.47 -0.80 -17.74
N SER A 56 -6.39 -0.01 -17.60
CA SER A 56 -5.73 0.72 -18.68
C SER A 56 -4.70 -0.11 -19.48
N GLY A 57 -4.45 -1.37 -19.09
CA GLY A 57 -3.37 -2.20 -19.63
C GLY A 57 -1.99 -1.88 -19.05
N GLU A 58 -1.89 -0.88 -18.16
CA GLU A 58 -0.67 -0.58 -17.41
C GLU A 58 -0.44 -1.65 -16.32
N THR A 59 0.79 -2.12 -16.16
CA THR A 59 1.15 -3.00 -15.04
C THR A 59 1.73 -2.16 -13.90
N ARG A 60 1.18 -2.33 -12.70
CA ARG A 60 1.59 -1.63 -11.48
C ARG A 60 1.98 -2.61 -10.39
N TYR A 61 2.65 -2.14 -9.34
CA TYR A 61 2.89 -2.97 -8.16
C TYR A 61 1.72 -2.88 -7.22
N GLN A 62 1.10 -4.02 -6.91
CA GLN A 62 0.25 -4.16 -5.73
C GLN A 62 1.12 -4.60 -4.56
N VAL A 63 0.99 -3.91 -3.43
CA VAL A 63 1.66 -4.22 -2.17
C VAL A 63 0.63 -4.74 -1.19
N LEU A 64 0.85 -5.96 -0.70
CA LEU A 64 0.13 -6.58 0.40
C LEU A 64 0.97 -6.44 1.67
N VAL A 65 0.39 -5.85 2.71
CA VAL A 65 1.05 -5.64 4.01
C VAL A 65 0.23 -6.31 5.10
N VAL A 66 0.86 -7.19 5.87
CA VAL A 66 0.22 -8.13 6.80
C VAL A 66 0.98 -8.21 8.13
N PRO A 67 0.38 -8.76 9.21
CA PRO A 67 1.08 -9.06 10.45
C PRO A 67 2.24 -10.06 10.29
N GLU A 68 3.20 -10.05 11.22
CA GLU A 68 4.37 -10.96 11.26
C GLU A 68 3.99 -12.44 11.32
N ALA A 69 2.85 -12.75 11.95
CA ALA A 69 2.39 -14.13 12.10
C ALA A 69 1.78 -14.73 10.81
N THR A 70 1.57 -13.91 9.76
CA THR A 70 0.94 -14.38 8.52
C THR A 70 1.89 -15.26 7.70
N ASP A 71 1.46 -16.48 7.40
CA ASP A 71 2.17 -17.38 6.49
C ASP A 71 1.95 -16.99 5.02
N LEU A 72 3.03 -16.54 4.38
CA LEU A 72 3.06 -16.13 2.97
C LEU A 72 3.64 -17.22 2.06
N ALA A 73 3.84 -18.46 2.52
CA ALA A 73 4.33 -19.56 1.69
C ALA A 73 3.39 -19.83 0.51
N GLY A 74 2.08 -19.77 0.72
CA GLY A 74 1.07 -19.91 -0.33
C GLY A 74 1.20 -18.83 -1.41
N LEU A 75 1.42 -17.57 -1.02
CA LEU A 75 1.63 -16.47 -1.97
C LEU A 75 2.89 -16.66 -2.80
N ARG A 76 4.01 -17.06 -2.16
CA ARG A 76 5.28 -17.34 -2.86
C ARG A 76 5.17 -18.50 -3.85
N ALA A 77 4.36 -19.50 -3.53
CA ALA A 77 4.10 -20.64 -4.39
C ALA A 77 3.02 -20.35 -5.46
N SER A 78 2.22 -19.29 -5.27
CA SER A 78 1.13 -18.96 -6.19
C SER A 78 1.66 -18.55 -7.56
N ARG A 79 0.97 -18.98 -8.61
CA ARG A 79 1.17 -18.47 -9.98
C ARG A 79 0.38 -17.20 -10.24
N ASP A 80 -0.74 -17.02 -9.53
CA ASP A 80 -1.53 -15.80 -9.51
C ASP A 80 -1.50 -15.20 -8.09
N PRO A 81 -0.58 -14.27 -7.82
CA PRO A 81 -0.49 -13.63 -6.52
C PRO A 81 -1.69 -12.72 -6.21
N ASP A 82 -2.41 -12.23 -7.23
CA ASP A 82 -3.59 -11.37 -7.04
C ASP A 82 -4.79 -12.19 -6.57
N ASP A 83 -5.06 -13.33 -7.22
CA ASP A 83 -6.11 -14.26 -6.80
C ASP A 83 -5.85 -14.79 -5.39
N TRP A 84 -4.61 -15.21 -5.10
CA TRP A 84 -4.24 -15.63 -3.74
C TRP A 84 -4.46 -14.52 -2.71
N ALA A 85 -4.07 -13.28 -3.03
CA ALA A 85 -4.24 -12.15 -2.11
C ALA A 85 -5.74 -11.85 -1.89
N SER A 86 -6.55 -11.88 -2.95
CA SER A 86 -8.00 -11.72 -2.89
C SER A 86 -8.66 -12.78 -2.00
N ASP A 87 -8.25 -14.03 -2.12
CA ASP A 87 -8.73 -15.12 -1.26
C ASP A 87 -8.25 -14.97 0.18
N PHE A 88 -6.99 -14.57 0.37
CA PHE A 88 -6.42 -14.33 1.69
C PHE A 88 -7.19 -13.26 2.45
N VAL A 89 -7.42 -12.09 1.85
CA VAL A 89 -8.05 -10.94 2.53
C VAL A 89 -9.52 -11.19 2.91
N ARG A 90 -10.17 -12.20 2.35
CA ARG A 90 -11.55 -12.61 2.66
C ARG A 90 -11.65 -13.63 3.80
N ARG A 91 -10.52 -14.16 4.30
CA ARG A 91 -10.53 -15.09 5.44
C ARG A 91 -10.92 -14.35 6.72
N LYS A 92 -11.70 -14.98 7.60
CA LYS A 92 -12.25 -14.36 8.82
C LYS A 92 -11.20 -13.85 9.81
N ASP A 93 -9.97 -14.32 9.71
CA ASP A 93 -8.82 -13.92 10.54
C ASP A 93 -7.86 -12.96 9.82
N ALA A 94 -8.14 -12.63 8.56
CA ALA A 94 -7.26 -11.80 7.75
C ALA A 94 -7.25 -10.35 8.25
N ARG A 95 -6.05 -9.83 8.41
CA ARG A 95 -5.76 -8.41 8.66
C ARG A 95 -4.73 -7.97 7.65
N ALA A 96 -5.10 -7.01 6.82
CA ALA A 96 -4.25 -6.61 5.71
C ALA A 96 -4.50 -5.16 5.29
N LEU A 97 -3.44 -4.51 4.83
CA LEU A 97 -3.53 -3.36 3.93
C LEU A 97 -3.08 -3.83 2.55
N THR A 98 -3.87 -3.59 1.53
CA THR A 98 -3.43 -3.70 0.14
C THR A 98 -3.49 -2.34 -0.52
N PHE A 99 -2.46 -1.99 -1.29
CA PHE A 99 -2.49 -0.77 -2.10
C PHE A 99 -1.72 -0.96 -3.39
N MET A 100 -2.02 -0.15 -4.40
CA MET A 100 -1.34 -0.17 -5.68
C MET A 100 -0.51 1.10 -5.86
N ILE A 101 0.69 0.95 -6.42
CA ILE A 101 1.64 2.05 -6.66
C ILE A 101 1.81 2.23 -8.18
N ASP A 102 1.57 3.44 -8.67
CA ASP A 102 1.87 3.83 -10.06
C ASP A 102 3.37 4.17 -10.25
N ALA A 103 3.74 4.50 -11.50
CA ALA A 103 5.13 4.80 -11.86
C ALA A 103 5.70 6.08 -11.20
N ASP A 104 4.83 6.97 -10.73
CA ASP A 104 5.19 8.24 -10.07
C ASP A 104 5.19 8.10 -8.53
N GLY A 105 4.94 6.89 -8.02
CA GLY A 105 4.84 6.63 -6.58
C GLY A 105 3.48 6.97 -5.98
N GLY A 106 2.48 7.32 -6.80
CA GLY A 106 1.12 7.54 -6.36
C GLY A 106 0.48 6.24 -5.86
N ALA A 107 -0.12 6.27 -4.68
CA ALA A 107 -0.99 5.18 -4.23
C ALA A 107 -2.36 5.35 -4.91
N VAL A 108 -2.71 4.49 -5.85
CA VAL A 108 -3.87 4.68 -6.77
C VAL A 108 -5.10 3.85 -6.42
N GLU A 109 -4.92 2.91 -5.50
CA GLU A 109 -5.96 2.06 -4.97
C GLU A 109 -5.51 1.61 -3.58
N MET A 110 -6.44 1.52 -2.64
CA MET A 110 -6.16 1.09 -1.29
C MET A 110 -7.37 0.37 -0.69
N TYR A 111 -7.12 -0.76 -0.04
CA TYR A 111 -8.10 -1.50 0.74
C TYR A 111 -7.51 -1.89 2.09
N LEU A 112 -8.32 -1.73 3.13
CA LEU A 112 -8.03 -2.17 4.47
C LEU A 112 -9.00 -3.28 4.86
N TYR A 113 -8.44 -4.37 5.39
CA TYR A 113 -9.19 -5.54 5.82
C TYR A 113 -8.95 -5.80 7.30
N GLY A 114 -10.04 -6.04 8.02
CA GLY A 114 -10.05 -6.49 9.40
C GLY A 114 -11.01 -7.66 9.56
N ASP A 115 -10.49 -8.79 10.03
CA ASP A 115 -11.23 -10.02 10.26
C ASP A 115 -12.02 -10.50 9.01
N GLY A 116 -11.37 -10.38 7.84
CA GLY A 116 -11.93 -10.76 6.53
C GLY A 116 -12.94 -9.80 5.92
N ILE A 117 -13.24 -8.70 6.61
CA ILE A 117 -14.18 -7.67 6.17
C ILE A 117 -13.37 -6.48 5.68
N GLN A 118 -13.71 -5.98 4.49
CA GLN A 118 -13.15 -4.73 3.98
C GLN A 118 -13.72 -3.57 4.81
N SER A 119 -12.91 -3.01 5.71
CA SER A 119 -13.30 -1.87 6.55
C SER A 119 -13.23 -0.55 5.79
N LEU A 120 -12.35 -0.47 4.78
CA LEU A 120 -12.16 0.71 3.95
C LEU A 120 -11.69 0.30 2.56
N GLY A 121 -12.18 0.99 1.53
CA GLY A 121 -11.70 0.83 0.16
C GLY A 121 -11.89 2.09 -0.66
N ALA A 122 -10.89 2.43 -1.47
CA ALA A 122 -10.94 3.60 -2.34
C ALA A 122 -10.04 3.44 -3.55
N SER A 123 -10.42 4.11 -4.64
CA SER A 123 -9.66 4.20 -5.88
C SER A 123 -9.46 5.67 -6.27
N GLY A 124 -8.39 5.96 -7.01
CA GLY A 124 -7.87 7.31 -7.24
C GLY A 124 -6.63 7.58 -6.39
N THR A 125 -6.12 8.81 -6.38
CA THR A 125 -4.89 9.14 -5.62
C THR A 125 -5.15 9.12 -4.10
N MET A 126 -4.80 8.02 -3.45
CA MET A 126 -4.95 7.72 -2.02
C MET A 126 -3.71 8.06 -1.19
N GLY A 127 -2.90 9.00 -1.66
CA GLY A 127 -1.64 9.40 -1.01
C GLY A 127 -0.43 9.08 -1.88
N LYS A 128 0.74 9.13 -1.26
CA LYS A 128 2.02 8.97 -1.97
C LYS A 128 2.93 8.00 -1.22
N VAL A 129 3.62 7.18 -1.99
CA VAL A 129 4.77 6.40 -1.53
C VAL A 129 6.01 7.24 -1.79
N HIS A 130 6.71 7.59 -0.72
CA HIS A 130 7.99 8.29 -0.78
C HIS A 130 9.14 7.29 -0.98
N ALA A 131 10.16 7.74 -1.71
CA ALA A 131 11.34 6.99 -2.12
C ALA A 131 11.06 5.57 -2.64
N PRO A 132 10.05 5.35 -3.52
CA PRO A 132 9.77 4.03 -4.05
C PRO A 132 10.96 3.57 -4.89
N ARG A 133 11.50 2.39 -4.57
CA ARG A 133 12.67 1.85 -5.28
C ARG A 133 12.71 0.34 -5.22
N ILE A 134 13.35 -0.25 -6.22
CA ILE A 134 13.56 -1.69 -6.32
C ILE A 134 15.05 -1.97 -6.13
N GLU A 135 15.38 -2.73 -5.09
CA GLU A 135 16.74 -3.10 -4.74
C GLU A 135 16.75 -4.58 -4.32
N ASP A 136 17.66 -5.37 -4.88
CA ASP A 136 17.84 -6.79 -4.53
C ASP A 136 16.56 -7.65 -4.58
N GLY A 137 15.67 -7.34 -5.54
CA GLY A 137 14.39 -8.04 -5.70
C GLY A 137 13.35 -7.69 -4.64
N ARG A 138 13.49 -6.52 -4.00
CA ARG A 138 12.56 -6.00 -3.00
C ARG A 138 12.10 -4.60 -3.39
N LEU A 139 10.84 -4.31 -3.14
CA LEU A 139 10.22 -3.02 -3.35
C LEU A 139 10.16 -2.30 -2.00
N ARG A 140 10.85 -1.17 -1.91
CA ARG A 140 10.94 -0.35 -0.71
C ARG A 140 10.26 0.98 -0.94
N GLY A 141 9.68 1.51 0.12
CA GLY A 141 9.10 2.84 0.12
C GLY A 141 8.45 3.15 1.46
N HIS A 142 7.88 4.34 1.53
CA HIS A 142 7.21 4.81 2.72
C HIS A 142 5.88 5.45 2.35
N TYR A 143 4.80 4.74 2.66
CA TYR A 143 3.45 5.18 2.36
C TYR A 143 2.95 6.12 3.46
N LEU A 144 2.69 7.37 3.07
CA LEU A 144 2.13 8.41 3.95
C LEU A 144 0.72 8.79 3.49
N LYS A 145 -0.22 8.76 4.44
CA LYS A 145 -1.57 9.28 4.25
C LYS A 145 -2.17 9.74 5.57
N TYR A 146 -2.55 11.00 5.65
CA TYR A 146 -3.28 11.59 6.77
C TYR A 146 -4.51 12.26 6.17
N ASP A 147 -5.69 11.68 6.32
CA ASP A 147 -6.88 12.24 5.66
C ASP A 147 -8.20 11.78 6.29
N ASP A 148 -9.28 12.50 6.02
CA ASP A 148 -10.64 11.97 6.06
C ASP A 148 -11.01 11.37 4.70
N LEU A 149 -11.39 10.10 4.71
CA LEU A 149 -11.89 9.40 3.54
C LEU A 149 -13.29 8.84 3.85
N PHE A 150 -14.31 9.46 3.24
CA PHE A 150 -15.70 9.06 3.38
C PHE A 150 -16.21 9.05 4.84
N GLY A 151 -15.78 10.03 5.65
CA GLY A 151 -16.13 10.18 7.07
C GLY A 151 -15.32 9.27 7.99
N SER A 152 -14.24 8.67 7.48
CA SER A 152 -13.29 7.89 8.26
C SER A 152 -11.95 8.60 8.27
N THR A 153 -11.47 8.94 9.45
CA THR A 153 -10.14 9.51 9.62
C THR A 153 -9.10 8.40 9.53
N ILE A 154 -8.08 8.60 8.69
CA ILE A 154 -7.07 7.60 8.39
C ILE A 154 -5.68 8.19 8.62
N VAL A 155 -4.84 7.39 9.28
CA VAL A 155 -3.40 7.61 9.40
C VAL A 155 -2.69 6.38 8.85
N ILE A 156 -1.90 6.58 7.82
CA ILE A 156 -0.94 5.62 7.29
C ILE A 156 0.43 6.27 7.41
N ASP A 157 1.26 5.67 8.25
CA ASP A 157 2.68 5.93 8.40
C ASP A 157 3.36 4.56 8.30
N LEU A 158 3.65 4.15 7.07
CA LEU A 158 4.06 2.78 6.77
C LEU A 158 5.34 2.73 5.93
N GLN A 159 6.45 2.46 6.58
CA GLN A 159 7.68 2.06 5.91
C GLN A 159 7.59 0.58 5.56
N PHE A 160 7.74 0.26 4.28
CA PHE A 160 7.68 -1.13 3.84
C PHE A 160 8.96 -1.53 3.11
N ASP A 161 9.39 -2.76 3.37
CA ASP A 161 10.37 -3.49 2.60
C ASP A 161 9.69 -4.76 2.10
N ALA A 162 9.11 -4.69 0.90
CA ALA A 162 8.29 -5.75 0.33
C ALA A 162 9.13 -6.70 -0.52
N GLU A 163 9.04 -8.00 -0.27
CA GLU A 163 9.57 -8.99 -1.20
C GLU A 163 8.79 -8.89 -2.53
N ILE A 164 9.49 -8.78 -3.67
CA ILE A 164 8.81 -8.81 -4.97
C ILE A 164 8.58 -10.28 -5.35
N TRP A 165 7.32 -10.61 -5.58
CA TRP A 165 6.89 -11.90 -6.10
C TRP A 165 7.65 -12.26 -7.37
N LYS A 166 8.06 -13.53 -7.44
CA LYS A 166 8.66 -14.11 -8.63
C LYS A 166 7.79 -15.27 -9.07
N ALA A 167 7.43 -15.26 -10.36
CA ALA A 167 6.71 -16.37 -10.95
C ALA A 167 7.45 -17.69 -10.64
N PRO A 168 6.73 -18.73 -10.14
CA PRO A 168 7.33 -20.04 -9.94
C PRO A 168 7.99 -20.54 -11.22
N ALA A 169 9.18 -21.14 -11.08
CA ALA A 169 9.91 -21.69 -12.21
C ALA A 169 9.05 -22.72 -12.96
N SER A 170 8.96 -22.58 -14.29
CA SER A 170 8.16 -23.46 -15.13
C SER A 170 8.98 -24.01 -16.31
N LYS A 171 8.59 -25.19 -16.77
CA LYS A 171 9.14 -25.82 -17.97
C LYS A 171 8.22 -25.54 -19.15
N PRO A 172 8.74 -25.25 -20.35
CA PRO A 172 7.90 -25.11 -21.53
C PRO A 172 7.22 -26.45 -21.84
N LEU A 173 5.93 -26.40 -22.17
CA LEU A 173 5.19 -27.54 -22.70
C LEU A 173 5.44 -27.71 -24.20
N PRO A 174 5.27 -28.93 -24.75
CA PRO A 174 5.24 -29.14 -26.19
C PRO A 174 4.12 -28.32 -26.85
N ALA A 175 4.20 -28.11 -28.17
CA ALA A 175 3.26 -27.26 -28.91
C ALA A 175 1.78 -27.70 -28.81
N ASP A 176 1.53 -28.99 -28.55
CA ASP A 176 0.19 -29.55 -28.33
C ASP A 176 -0.27 -29.50 -26.85
N GLY A 177 0.55 -28.94 -25.96
CA GLY A 177 0.31 -28.89 -24.52
C GLY A 177 0.56 -30.21 -23.79
N GLY A 178 1.07 -31.24 -24.48
CA GLY A 178 1.27 -32.57 -23.91
C GLY A 178 -0.02 -33.18 -23.36
N ASP A 179 0.06 -33.86 -22.22
CA ASP A 179 -1.10 -34.55 -21.64
C ASP A 179 -2.14 -33.59 -21.05
N ALA A 180 -1.71 -32.44 -20.54
CA ALA A 180 -2.62 -31.36 -20.12
C ALA A 180 -3.43 -30.84 -21.32
N GLY A 181 -2.77 -30.63 -22.46
CA GLY A 181 -3.42 -30.20 -23.69
C GLY A 181 -4.42 -31.20 -24.23
N LYS A 182 -4.09 -32.49 -24.21
CA LYS A 182 -5.04 -33.56 -24.57
C LYS A 182 -6.28 -33.56 -23.67
N ALA A 183 -6.09 -33.42 -22.36
CA ALA A 183 -7.21 -33.38 -21.41
C ALA A 183 -8.12 -32.16 -21.64
N TYR A 184 -7.53 -30.99 -21.88
CA TYR A 184 -8.26 -29.78 -22.23
C TYR A 184 -9.12 -29.98 -23.50
N LEU A 185 -8.51 -30.47 -24.60
CA LEU A 185 -9.25 -30.73 -25.84
C LEU A 185 -10.32 -31.82 -25.66
N GLY A 186 -10.08 -32.79 -24.79
CA GLY A 186 -11.06 -33.81 -24.37
C GLY A 186 -12.29 -33.20 -23.71
N LEU A 187 -12.09 -32.30 -22.73
CA LEU A 187 -13.16 -31.55 -22.08
C LEU A 187 -13.99 -30.74 -23.10
N ILE A 188 -13.31 -29.98 -23.98
CA ILE A 188 -13.99 -29.19 -25.02
C ILE A 188 -14.85 -30.09 -25.92
N ALA A 189 -14.33 -31.24 -26.34
CA ALA A 189 -15.07 -32.20 -27.16
C ALA A 189 -16.27 -32.79 -26.40
N ALA A 190 -16.13 -33.07 -25.10
CA ALA A 190 -17.20 -33.59 -24.25
C ALA A 190 -18.34 -32.57 -24.10
N VAL A 191 -18.02 -31.30 -23.82
CA VAL A 191 -19.00 -30.19 -23.75
C VAL A 191 -19.76 -30.06 -25.06
N ARG A 192 -19.08 -30.08 -26.21
CA ARG A 192 -19.76 -29.98 -27.51
C ARG A 192 -20.69 -31.16 -27.83
N LYS A 193 -20.35 -32.36 -27.34
CA LYS A 193 -21.19 -33.55 -27.52
C LYS A 193 -22.33 -33.64 -26.51
N GLY A 194 -22.31 -32.84 -25.45
CA GLY A 194 -23.23 -33.00 -24.32
C GLY A 194 -22.97 -34.28 -23.53
N ASP A 195 -21.72 -34.75 -23.48
CA ASP A 195 -21.35 -35.98 -22.76
C ASP A 195 -21.08 -35.66 -21.29
N GLN A 196 -22.14 -35.61 -20.48
CA GLN A 196 -22.08 -35.31 -19.04
C GLN A 196 -21.04 -36.17 -18.31
N LYS A 197 -20.97 -37.48 -18.63
CA LYS A 197 -20.02 -38.40 -17.99
C LYS A 197 -18.58 -38.01 -18.29
N GLN A 198 -18.26 -37.66 -19.54
CA GLN A 198 -16.92 -37.21 -19.91
C GLN A 198 -16.59 -35.82 -19.38
N ILE A 199 -17.56 -34.92 -19.32
CA ILE A 199 -17.39 -33.61 -18.66
C ILE A 199 -16.98 -33.82 -17.21
N MET A 200 -17.72 -34.66 -16.47
CA MET A 200 -17.39 -34.99 -15.07
C MET A 200 -16.05 -35.73 -14.93
N ALA A 201 -15.62 -36.49 -15.95
CA ALA A 201 -14.30 -37.14 -15.96
C ALA A 201 -13.14 -36.14 -16.08
N HIS A 202 -13.41 -34.91 -16.54
CA HIS A 202 -12.45 -33.81 -16.64
C HIS A 202 -12.64 -32.74 -15.55
N SER A 203 -13.64 -32.89 -14.69
CA SER A 203 -13.87 -32.04 -13.50
C SER A 203 -13.11 -32.56 -12.27
N ARG A 204 -12.92 -31.69 -11.28
CA ARG A 204 -12.44 -32.11 -9.95
C ARG A 204 -13.46 -33.06 -9.30
N LYS A 205 -12.99 -33.99 -8.46
CA LYS A 205 -13.84 -35.03 -7.84
C LYS A 205 -14.79 -34.48 -6.76
N ASP A 206 -14.45 -33.34 -6.19
CA ASP A 206 -15.24 -32.61 -5.19
C ASP A 206 -16.31 -31.71 -5.83
N ALA A 207 -16.35 -31.61 -7.16
CA ALA A 207 -17.45 -30.94 -7.85
C ALA A 207 -18.76 -31.69 -7.54
N GLU A 208 -19.75 -30.96 -7.00
CA GLU A 208 -21.07 -31.53 -6.78
C GLU A 208 -21.62 -32.06 -8.10
N PRO A 209 -22.11 -33.32 -8.14
CA PRO A 209 -22.66 -33.87 -9.35
C PRO A 209 -23.91 -33.08 -9.72
N MET A 210 -23.87 -32.48 -10.91
CA MET A 210 -25.02 -31.81 -11.50
C MET A 210 -26.11 -32.84 -11.82
N SER A 211 -27.35 -32.53 -11.47
CA SER A 211 -28.50 -33.35 -11.90
C SER A 211 -28.65 -33.33 -13.41
N ASP A 212 -29.35 -34.32 -13.98
CA ASP A 212 -29.57 -34.40 -15.43
C ASP A 212 -30.37 -33.20 -15.95
N GLU A 213 -31.32 -32.70 -15.15
CA GLU A 213 -32.09 -31.49 -15.45
C GLU A 213 -31.21 -30.23 -15.47
N GLU A 214 -30.40 -30.01 -14.43
CA GLU A 214 -29.47 -28.89 -14.37
C GLU A 214 -28.44 -28.97 -15.51
N PHE A 215 -27.96 -30.17 -15.84
CA PHE A 215 -27.02 -30.39 -16.93
C PHE A 215 -27.63 -30.01 -18.27
N LYS A 216 -28.87 -30.44 -18.53
CA LYS A 216 -29.60 -30.10 -19.74
C LYS A 216 -29.80 -28.59 -19.88
N ASP A 217 -30.06 -27.89 -18.77
CA ASP A 217 -30.26 -26.44 -18.76
C ASP A 217 -28.95 -25.65 -18.90
N MET A 218 -27.85 -26.14 -18.31
CA MET A 218 -26.54 -25.49 -18.37
C MET A 218 -25.73 -25.79 -19.62
N LEU A 219 -25.94 -26.94 -20.27
CA LEU A 219 -25.17 -27.39 -21.42
C LEU A 219 -25.14 -26.36 -22.58
N PRO A 220 -26.25 -25.71 -22.98
CA PRO A 220 -26.21 -24.69 -24.03
C PRO A 220 -25.30 -23.52 -23.68
N MET A 221 -25.31 -23.08 -22.41
CA MET A 221 -24.44 -22.02 -21.92
C MET A 221 -22.97 -22.46 -21.95
N MET A 222 -22.66 -23.67 -21.48
CA MET A 222 -21.30 -24.22 -21.55
C MET A 222 -20.80 -24.30 -23.00
N GLN A 223 -21.64 -24.77 -23.93
CA GLN A 223 -21.29 -24.85 -25.35
C GLN A 223 -21.07 -23.47 -25.98
N ALA A 224 -21.84 -22.47 -25.56
CA ALA A 224 -21.71 -21.09 -26.04
C ALA A 224 -20.43 -20.40 -25.53
N MET A 225 -19.98 -20.74 -24.32
CA MET A 225 -18.78 -20.16 -23.70
C MET A 225 -17.48 -20.84 -24.13
N MET A 226 -17.53 -22.09 -24.57
CA MET A 226 -16.33 -22.82 -25.00
C MET A 226 -15.83 -22.33 -26.38
N PRO A 227 -14.50 -22.23 -26.59
CA PRO A 227 -13.94 -21.87 -27.89
C PRO A 227 -14.39 -22.85 -28.97
N LYS A 228 -14.60 -22.37 -30.20
CA LYS A 228 -15.14 -23.18 -31.31
C LYS A 228 -14.09 -24.02 -32.01
N SER A 229 -12.84 -23.58 -32.03
CA SER A 229 -11.74 -24.34 -32.64
C SER A 229 -10.42 -24.03 -31.92
N PRO A 230 -10.30 -24.37 -30.62
CA PRO A 230 -9.09 -24.06 -29.88
C PRO A 230 -7.89 -24.81 -30.47
N LYS A 231 -6.81 -24.06 -30.70
CA LYS A 231 -5.50 -24.59 -31.05
C LYS A 231 -4.55 -24.26 -29.91
N ILE A 232 -3.93 -25.28 -29.34
CA ILE A 232 -2.87 -25.10 -28.35
C ILE A 232 -1.59 -24.73 -29.11
N GLN A 233 -0.86 -23.74 -28.59
CA GLN A 233 0.40 -23.25 -29.14
C GLN A 233 1.61 -23.62 -28.28
N GLY A 234 1.37 -24.27 -27.14
CA GLY A 234 2.35 -24.56 -26.12
C GLY A 234 1.79 -24.26 -24.74
N GLY A 235 2.68 -23.91 -23.83
CA GLY A 235 2.32 -23.54 -22.47
C GLY A 235 3.48 -23.67 -21.50
N SER A 236 3.17 -23.60 -20.22
CA SER A 236 4.13 -23.72 -19.13
C SER A 236 3.68 -24.75 -18.10
N LEU A 237 4.59 -25.58 -17.61
CA LEU A 237 4.36 -26.60 -16.60
C LEU A 237 5.15 -26.28 -15.33
N SER A 238 4.47 -26.12 -14.21
CA SER A 238 5.04 -25.89 -12.88
C SER A 238 4.48 -26.93 -11.90
N GLY A 239 5.28 -27.94 -11.56
CA GLY A 239 4.84 -29.04 -10.71
C GLY A 239 3.65 -29.79 -11.30
N ASN A 240 2.52 -29.76 -10.60
CA ASN A 240 1.25 -30.37 -11.01
C ASN A 240 0.32 -29.41 -11.77
N THR A 241 0.76 -28.20 -12.08
CA THR A 241 -0.05 -27.19 -12.77
C THR A 241 0.52 -26.89 -14.15
N ALA A 242 -0.33 -26.86 -15.16
CA ALA A 242 0.02 -26.52 -16.54
C ALA A 242 -0.85 -25.34 -17.00
N VAL A 243 -0.26 -24.32 -17.62
CA VAL A 243 -1.00 -23.25 -18.29
C VAL A 243 -0.80 -23.42 -19.78
N LEU A 244 -1.90 -23.62 -20.50
CA LEU A 244 -1.93 -23.80 -21.94
C LEU A 244 -2.11 -22.44 -22.62
N SER A 245 -1.27 -22.14 -23.61
CA SER A 245 -1.47 -20.99 -24.51
C SER A 245 -2.36 -21.44 -25.67
N ILE A 246 -3.52 -20.82 -25.81
CA ILE A 246 -4.56 -21.22 -26.75
C ILE A 246 -4.86 -20.06 -27.70
N ILE A 247 -5.15 -20.38 -28.95
CA ILE A 247 -5.80 -19.47 -29.89
C ILE A 247 -7.11 -20.11 -30.32
N ASP A 248 -8.23 -19.38 -30.23
CA ASP A 248 -9.44 -19.84 -30.93
C ASP A 248 -9.25 -19.61 -32.43
N GLY A 249 -9.21 -20.70 -33.20
CA GLY A 249 -9.04 -20.65 -34.64
C GLY A 249 -10.11 -19.86 -35.40
N ALA A 250 -11.24 -19.50 -34.75
CA ALA A 250 -12.26 -18.65 -35.33
C ALA A 250 -11.95 -17.14 -35.21
N THR A 251 -11.45 -16.69 -34.04
CA THR A 251 -11.23 -15.26 -33.77
C THR A 251 -9.75 -14.87 -33.84
N ASN A 252 -8.85 -15.85 -33.81
CA ASN A 252 -7.42 -15.68 -33.55
C ASN A 252 -7.10 -14.92 -32.25
N GLU A 253 -8.05 -14.83 -31.32
CA GLU A 253 -7.83 -14.19 -30.03
C GLU A 253 -7.02 -15.13 -29.13
N PRO A 254 -5.98 -14.61 -28.44
CA PRO A 254 -5.23 -15.38 -27.47
C PRO A 254 -6.12 -15.67 -26.25
N ALA A 255 -6.00 -16.88 -25.74
CA ALA A 255 -6.62 -17.35 -24.51
C ALA A 255 -5.62 -18.20 -23.72
N SER A 256 -5.91 -18.41 -22.44
CA SER A 256 -5.17 -19.35 -21.62
C SER A 256 -6.11 -20.28 -20.87
N ALA A 257 -5.64 -21.50 -20.60
CA ALA A 257 -6.35 -22.45 -19.73
C ALA A 257 -5.38 -23.02 -18.71
N GLU A 258 -5.75 -22.90 -17.44
CA GLU A 258 -5.02 -23.51 -16.35
C GLU A 258 -5.56 -24.92 -16.11
N MET A 259 -4.63 -25.87 -16.06
CA MET A 259 -4.87 -27.28 -15.85
C MET A 259 -4.12 -27.71 -14.59
N GLU A 260 -4.71 -28.59 -13.81
CA GLU A 260 -4.08 -29.17 -12.62
C GLU A 260 -4.14 -30.70 -12.66
N LEU A 261 -3.06 -31.35 -12.24
CA LEU A 261 -2.97 -32.80 -12.13
C LEU A 261 -3.47 -33.24 -10.76
N VAL A 262 -4.73 -33.67 -10.71
CA VAL A 262 -5.42 -34.15 -9.49
C VAL A 262 -5.68 -35.65 -9.62
N ASP A 263 -5.15 -36.44 -8.68
CA ASP A 263 -5.25 -37.91 -8.69
C ASP A 263 -4.82 -38.55 -10.01
N GLY A 264 -3.75 -38.04 -10.62
CA GLY A 264 -3.23 -38.54 -11.90
C GLY A 264 -4.06 -38.16 -13.13
N ARG A 265 -5.02 -37.23 -13.01
CA ARG A 265 -5.82 -36.70 -14.12
C ARG A 265 -5.67 -35.19 -14.23
N TRP A 266 -5.51 -34.70 -15.45
CA TRP A 266 -5.55 -33.27 -15.73
C TRP A 266 -7.00 -32.77 -15.76
N VAL A 267 -7.29 -31.80 -14.90
CA VAL A 267 -8.59 -31.12 -14.80
C VAL A 267 -8.39 -29.64 -15.09
N MET A 268 -9.36 -29.01 -15.74
CA MET A 268 -9.32 -27.56 -15.98
C MET A 268 -9.72 -26.83 -14.69
N VAL A 269 -8.89 -25.89 -14.24
CA VAL A 269 -9.13 -25.07 -13.05
C VAL A 269 -9.77 -23.75 -13.45
N SER A 270 -9.18 -23.10 -14.45
CA SER A 270 -9.62 -21.78 -14.93
C SER A 270 -9.35 -21.64 -16.42
N SER A 271 -10.02 -20.68 -17.05
CA SER A 271 -9.72 -20.24 -18.40
C SER A 271 -9.92 -18.75 -18.50
N SER A 272 -9.03 -18.05 -19.20
CA SER A 272 -9.13 -16.61 -19.41
C SER A 272 -9.05 -16.26 -20.89
N SER A 273 -9.76 -15.20 -21.27
CA SER A 273 -9.49 -14.47 -22.52
C SER A 273 -8.24 -13.60 -22.31
N GLY A 274 -7.22 -13.77 -23.14
CA GLY A 274 -5.93 -13.09 -23.00
C GLY A 274 -4.74 -14.05 -22.92
N SER A 275 -3.53 -13.48 -22.91
CA SER A 275 -2.28 -14.21 -22.72
C SER A 275 -2.07 -14.61 -21.26
N ASP A 276 -1.27 -15.65 -21.02
CA ASP A 276 -0.86 -16.12 -19.68
C ASP A 276 -0.23 -14.98 -18.85
N ASP A 277 -0.89 -14.62 -17.76
CA ASP A 277 -0.45 -13.58 -16.82
C ASP A 277 0.85 -13.93 -16.09
N ALA A 278 1.28 -15.19 -16.09
CA ALA A 278 2.60 -15.58 -15.57
C ALA A 278 3.76 -14.96 -16.38
N THR A 279 3.47 -14.36 -17.53
CA THR A 279 4.45 -13.61 -18.36
C THR A 279 4.37 -12.10 -18.17
N ARG A 280 3.63 -11.60 -17.16
CA ARG A 280 3.51 -10.16 -16.88
C ARG A 280 4.89 -9.50 -16.85
N THR A 281 5.05 -8.51 -17.72
CA THR A 281 6.25 -7.68 -17.72
C THR A 281 6.27 -6.92 -16.39
N PRO A 282 7.41 -6.88 -15.66
CA PRO A 282 7.48 -6.09 -14.44
C PRO A 282 7.09 -4.63 -14.75
N PRO A 283 6.41 -3.94 -13.81
CA PRO A 283 6.14 -2.51 -13.94
C PRO A 283 7.42 -1.74 -14.26
N PRO A 284 7.31 -0.61 -14.98
CA PRO A 284 8.45 0.27 -15.20
C PRO A 284 9.07 0.70 -13.86
N PRO A 285 10.38 1.03 -13.85
CA PRO A 285 11.01 1.60 -12.65
C PRO A 285 10.34 2.93 -12.29
N PHE A 286 10.35 3.29 -11.01
CA PHE A 286 9.81 4.56 -10.54
C PHE A 286 10.60 5.75 -11.08
N ALA A 287 9.90 6.74 -11.61
CA ALA A 287 10.53 7.97 -12.10
C ALA A 287 10.78 8.92 -10.92
N GLY A 288 12.01 9.42 -10.77
CA GLY A 288 12.31 10.57 -9.92
C GLY A 288 11.79 10.46 -8.48
N ALA A 289 12.02 9.31 -7.82
CA ALA A 289 11.54 9.05 -6.47
C ALA A 289 11.95 10.17 -5.51
N GLU A 290 10.96 10.86 -4.92
CA GLU A 290 11.20 11.85 -3.88
C GLU A 290 11.88 11.17 -2.69
N ALA A 291 12.98 11.74 -2.21
CA ALA A 291 13.67 11.20 -1.05
C ALA A 291 12.73 11.15 0.15
N ASP A 292 12.78 10.05 0.90
CA ASP A 292 12.14 9.98 2.20
C ASP A 292 13.07 10.67 3.21
N LEU A 293 12.73 11.92 3.53
CA LEU A 293 13.54 12.77 4.39
C LEU A 293 13.34 12.45 5.88
N CYS A 294 12.43 11.52 6.18
CA CYS A 294 12.34 10.91 7.48
C CYS A 294 12.11 9.40 7.31
N PRO A 295 13.16 8.58 7.33
CA PRO A 295 13.00 7.14 7.13
C PRO A 295 12.51 6.40 8.38
N GLU A 296 12.49 7.03 9.56
CA GLU A 296 12.10 6.36 10.81
C GLU A 296 10.64 6.65 11.16
N ILE A 297 9.85 5.63 11.49
CA ILE A 297 8.48 5.83 11.98
C ILE A 297 8.49 6.73 13.20
N ILE A 298 7.62 7.72 13.17
CA ILE A 298 7.44 8.66 14.27
C ILE A 298 7.09 7.87 15.52
N ARG A 299 7.61 8.30 16.66
CA ARG A 299 7.18 7.83 17.97
C ARG A 299 6.55 9.00 18.72
N GLU A 300 5.87 8.70 19.83
CA GLU A 300 5.21 9.71 20.64
C GLU A 300 6.08 10.95 20.90
N GLY A 301 5.56 12.13 20.54
CA GLY A 301 6.22 13.42 20.77
C GLY A 301 7.45 13.68 19.91
N VAL A 302 7.71 12.83 18.91
CA VAL A 302 8.85 12.95 18.00
C VAL A 302 8.42 13.67 16.73
N VAL A 303 9.29 14.56 16.28
CA VAL A 303 9.31 15.02 14.89
C VAL A 303 10.56 14.48 14.24
N CYS A 304 10.44 14.11 12.97
CA CYS A 304 11.56 13.67 12.18
C CYS A 304 11.65 14.48 10.88
N GLY A 305 12.89 14.70 10.44
CA GLY A 305 13.24 15.65 9.40
C GLY A 305 14.05 16.83 9.96
N ASP A 306 14.95 17.35 9.14
CA ASP A 306 15.64 18.61 9.42
C ASP A 306 15.00 19.70 8.57
N VAL A 307 14.78 20.88 9.14
CA VAL A 307 14.31 22.06 8.39
C VAL A 307 15.51 22.93 8.10
N THR A 308 15.71 23.28 6.84
CA THR A 308 16.64 24.37 6.48
C THR A 308 15.86 25.65 6.28
N PHE A 309 16.15 26.67 7.08
CA PHE A 309 15.56 28.00 6.95
C PHE A 309 16.68 29.04 6.93
N ASN A 310 16.67 29.93 5.93
CA ASN A 310 17.77 30.89 5.68
C ASN A 310 19.17 30.23 5.70
N ASP A 311 19.28 29.07 5.04
CA ASP A 311 20.50 28.25 4.94
C ASP A 311 21.02 27.69 6.27
N GLU A 312 20.25 27.80 7.35
CA GLU A 312 20.53 27.18 8.64
C GLU A 312 19.61 25.98 8.86
N ALA A 313 20.22 24.80 8.96
CA ALA A 313 19.50 23.58 9.31
C ALA A 313 19.25 23.55 10.82
N PHE A 314 18.00 23.33 11.22
CA PHE A 314 17.68 22.96 12.59
C PHE A 314 16.82 21.69 12.63
N ALA A 315 17.20 20.88 13.61
CA ALA A 315 16.64 19.59 13.91
C ALA A 315 15.34 19.78 14.71
N ILE A 316 14.16 19.64 14.10
CA ILE A 316 12.91 19.64 14.87
C ILE A 316 12.80 18.31 15.60
N ARG A 317 12.61 18.33 16.92
CA ARG A 317 12.61 17.12 17.76
C ARG A 317 11.42 17.04 18.70
N HIS A 318 10.73 18.15 18.94
CA HIS A 318 9.60 18.23 19.84
C HIS A 318 8.40 18.85 19.15
N VAL A 319 7.22 18.39 19.53
CA VAL A 319 5.94 18.92 19.07
C VAL A 319 4.97 19.03 20.24
N ILE A 320 4.20 20.11 20.25
CA ILE A 320 3.01 20.26 21.07
C ILE A 320 1.85 20.65 20.16
N ALA A 321 0.71 19.98 20.32
CA ALA A 321 -0.52 20.32 19.62
C ALA A 321 -1.58 20.85 20.60
N ALA A 322 -2.37 21.80 20.13
CA ALA A 322 -3.46 22.39 20.86
C ALA A 322 -4.69 22.58 19.96
N GLN A 323 -5.87 22.55 20.56
CA GLN A 323 -7.10 22.98 19.90
C GLN A 323 -7.51 24.36 20.42
N SER A 324 -7.48 25.38 19.55
CA SER A 324 -7.85 26.74 19.95
C SER A 324 -9.36 26.96 20.00
N ASP A 325 -10.09 26.28 19.11
CA ASP A 325 -11.56 26.24 19.03
C ASP A 325 -12.03 24.96 18.29
N GLU A 326 -13.34 24.79 18.10
CA GLU A 326 -13.93 23.59 17.47
C GLU A 326 -13.35 23.25 16.09
N SER A 327 -12.86 24.24 15.35
CA SER A 327 -12.39 24.07 13.98
C SER A 327 -10.92 24.47 13.79
N ARG A 328 -10.14 24.71 14.85
CA ARG A 328 -8.74 25.13 14.70
C ARG A 328 -7.81 24.36 15.61
N HIS A 329 -6.82 23.76 14.96
CA HIS A 329 -5.70 23.08 15.61
C HIS A 329 -4.41 23.82 15.33
N ILE A 330 -3.54 23.85 16.33
CA ILE A 330 -2.25 24.52 16.28
C ILE A 330 -1.20 23.50 16.70
N ALA A 331 -0.12 23.36 15.92
CA ALA A 331 1.05 22.57 16.32
C ALA A 331 2.29 23.47 16.36
N LEU A 332 2.97 23.48 17.49
CA LEU A 332 4.29 24.11 17.62
C LEU A 332 5.36 23.02 17.58
N LEU A 333 6.30 23.19 16.65
CA LEU A 333 7.39 22.27 16.41
C LEU A 333 8.72 22.97 16.71
N ALA A 334 9.56 22.37 17.55
CA ALA A 334 10.77 23.01 18.05
C ALA A 334 11.97 22.03 18.15
N PRO A 335 13.21 22.54 18.13
CA PRO A 335 14.40 21.72 18.26
C PRO A 335 14.68 21.23 19.68
N GLY A 336 14.08 21.85 20.70
CA GLY A 336 14.20 21.40 22.09
C GLY A 336 12.88 21.46 22.82
N LYS A 337 12.95 21.17 24.12
CA LYS A 337 11.80 20.72 24.87
C LYS A 337 10.77 21.83 25.03
N LEU A 338 9.52 21.47 24.81
CA LEU A 338 8.37 22.34 25.01
C LEU A 338 7.66 22.04 26.35
N ASP A 339 7.14 23.07 27.01
CA ASP A 339 6.38 22.96 28.26
C ASP A 339 4.87 23.05 28.01
N ALA A 340 4.20 21.91 28.15
CA ALA A 340 2.74 21.80 28.04
C ALA A 340 1.98 22.60 29.11
N ALA A 341 2.61 23.07 30.20
CA ALA A 341 1.95 23.94 31.16
C ALA A 341 1.62 25.33 30.58
N HIS A 342 2.34 25.76 29.55
CA HIS A 342 2.22 27.09 28.96
C HIS A 342 1.52 27.09 27.60
N THR A 343 0.86 26.00 27.19
CA THR A 343 0.24 25.87 25.87
C THR A 343 -0.76 26.95 25.51
N SER A 344 -1.36 27.62 26.49
CA SER A 344 -2.27 28.73 26.23
C SER A 344 -1.66 29.84 25.39
N ALA A 345 -0.33 30.03 25.45
CA ALA A 345 0.39 30.98 24.61
C ALA A 345 0.30 30.67 23.10
N LEU A 346 -0.15 29.48 22.69
CA LEU A 346 -0.38 29.17 21.28
C LEU A 346 -1.65 29.81 20.72
N TRP A 347 -2.64 30.15 21.55
CA TRP A 347 -3.91 30.71 21.11
C TRP A 347 -4.30 32.03 21.80
N ASP A 348 -3.57 32.41 22.84
CA ASP A 348 -3.68 33.70 23.50
C ASP A 348 -2.55 34.61 23.00
N THR A 349 -2.90 35.55 22.11
CA THR A 349 -1.95 36.49 21.52
C THR A 349 -1.33 37.45 22.53
N GLU A 350 -1.90 37.56 23.74
CA GLU A 350 -1.35 38.39 24.82
C GLU A 350 -0.40 37.62 25.73
N ALA A 351 -0.43 36.29 25.71
CA ALA A 351 0.43 35.46 26.54
C ALA A 351 1.85 35.36 25.94
N PRO A 352 2.91 35.48 26.77
CA PRO A 352 4.28 35.33 26.30
C PRO A 352 4.52 33.89 25.83
N ILE A 353 5.22 33.75 24.70
CA ILE A 353 5.53 32.44 24.10
C ILE A 353 6.81 31.82 24.69
N GLU A 354 7.68 32.65 25.28
CA GLU A 354 8.97 32.24 25.85
C GLU A 354 8.85 31.12 26.90
N PRO A 355 7.86 31.12 27.81
CA PRO A 355 7.66 30.03 28.77
C PRO A 355 7.34 28.67 28.14
N LEU A 356 6.95 28.62 26.86
CA LEU A 356 6.80 27.34 26.15
C LEU A 356 8.13 26.63 25.94
N PHE A 357 9.26 27.33 25.92
CA PHE A 357 10.57 26.75 25.65
C PHE A 357 11.35 26.54 26.94
N VAL A 358 11.53 25.28 27.34
CA VAL A 358 12.14 24.91 28.63
C VAL A 358 13.59 25.41 28.74
N ASP A 359 14.33 25.39 27.64
CA ASP A 359 15.77 25.66 27.59
C ASP A 359 16.10 27.12 27.17
N GLY A 360 15.12 28.02 27.25
CA GLY A 360 15.23 29.41 26.78
C GLY A 360 14.62 29.61 25.39
N PRO A 361 14.56 30.85 24.88
CA PRO A 361 13.82 31.13 23.66
C PRO A 361 14.49 30.44 22.48
N MET A 362 13.71 29.65 21.74
CA MET A 362 14.19 28.81 20.66
C MET A 362 13.41 29.05 19.39
N ARG A 363 14.03 28.70 18.27
CA ARG A 363 13.34 28.72 16.97
C ARG A 363 12.23 27.69 16.96
N GLY A 364 11.10 28.03 16.36
CA GLY A 364 9.95 27.14 16.26
C GLY A 364 9.21 27.32 14.96
N LEU A 365 8.49 26.27 14.57
CA LEU A 365 7.54 26.26 13.49
C LEU A 365 6.14 26.24 14.10
N LEU A 366 5.37 27.31 13.92
CA LEU A 366 3.96 27.31 14.26
C LEU A 366 3.16 26.90 13.03
N LEU A 367 2.41 25.81 13.16
CA LEU A 367 1.50 25.29 12.14
C LEU A 367 0.07 25.52 12.61
N MET A 368 -0.75 26.07 11.72
CA MET A 368 -2.18 26.23 11.96
C MET A 368 -2.95 25.38 10.98
N PHE A 369 -4.05 24.82 11.47
CA PHE A 369 -4.81 23.86 10.71
C PHE A 369 -6.32 24.05 10.92
N ASP A 370 -7.07 24.03 9.82
CA ASP A 370 -8.54 24.09 9.85
C ASP A 370 -9.17 22.70 9.99
N GLY A 371 -9.77 22.43 11.15
CA GLY A 371 -10.45 21.18 11.50
C GLY A 371 -11.84 21.01 10.90
N SER A 372 -12.40 22.00 10.19
CA SER A 372 -13.77 21.95 9.67
C SER A 372 -14.04 20.81 8.68
N THR A 373 -13.00 20.25 8.07
CA THR A 373 -13.12 19.17 7.07
C THR A 373 -12.44 17.87 7.48
N GLY A 374 -11.89 17.78 8.70
CA GLY A 374 -10.99 16.68 9.09
C GLY A 374 -9.62 16.72 8.40
N LYS A 375 -9.48 17.43 7.27
CA LYS A 375 -8.22 17.84 6.66
C LYS A 375 -7.73 19.13 7.27
N LEU A 376 -6.65 19.01 8.00
CA LEU A 376 -5.87 20.12 8.49
C LEU A 376 -4.96 20.65 7.37
N GLY A 377 -5.54 21.50 6.51
CA GLY A 377 -4.78 22.26 5.52
C GLY A 377 -4.11 23.45 6.20
N GLY A 378 -2.78 23.47 6.21
CA GLY A 378 -1.98 24.62 6.60
C GLY A 378 -1.34 25.22 5.37
N ASP A 379 -1.87 26.33 4.87
CA ASP A 379 -1.27 27.09 3.76
C ASP A 379 -0.16 28.03 4.26
N SER A 380 -0.11 28.27 5.56
CA SER A 380 0.85 29.14 6.21
C SER A 380 1.44 28.52 7.47
N GLY A 381 2.74 28.66 7.62
CA GLY A 381 3.46 28.45 8.88
C GLY A 381 4.22 29.71 9.27
N TYR A 382 4.49 29.86 10.57
CA TYR A 382 5.28 30.97 11.06
C TYR A 382 6.60 30.49 11.66
N HIS A 383 7.67 31.20 11.33
CA HIS A 383 8.94 31.05 12.00
C HIS A 383 8.93 31.93 13.25
N ILE A 384 9.12 31.29 14.40
CA ILE A 384 9.27 31.96 15.68
C ILE A 384 10.75 32.22 15.89
N ASP A 385 11.13 33.48 16.00
CA ASP A 385 12.47 33.90 16.35
C ASP A 385 12.48 34.48 17.78
N PRO A 386 13.41 34.03 18.65
CA PRO A 386 13.57 34.54 20.03
C PRO A 386 13.59 36.06 20.18
N GLU A 387 14.23 36.76 19.26
CA GLU A 387 14.51 38.19 19.38
C GLU A 387 13.45 39.03 18.66
N LYS A 388 12.78 38.45 17.67
CA LYS A 388 11.90 39.16 16.74
C LYS A 388 10.44 38.70 16.79
N GLY A 389 10.12 37.65 17.54
CA GLY A 389 8.78 37.07 17.60
C GLY A 389 8.40 36.31 16.32
N PHE A 390 7.15 36.42 15.89
CA PHE A 390 6.70 35.83 14.62
C PHE A 390 7.29 36.62 13.45
N THR A 391 8.19 36.00 12.70
CA THR A 391 9.07 36.72 11.77
C THR A 391 8.71 36.58 10.30
N GLU A 392 8.28 35.39 9.87
CA GLU A 392 8.08 35.10 8.45
C GLU A 392 6.99 34.06 8.25
N GLU A 393 6.06 34.36 7.34
CA GLU A 393 5.06 33.45 6.82
C GLU A 393 5.66 32.72 5.62
N PHE A 394 5.62 31.39 5.63
CA PHE A 394 6.01 30.58 4.48
C PHE A 394 4.89 29.65 4.09
N MET A 395 4.80 29.38 2.78
CA MET A 395 3.84 28.44 2.25
C MET A 395 4.23 27.03 2.67
N LEU A 396 3.30 26.35 3.31
CA LEU A 396 3.40 24.94 3.64
C LEU A 396 2.38 24.17 2.83
N ARG A 397 2.68 22.89 2.61
CA ARG A 397 1.67 21.93 2.18
C ARG A 397 1.77 20.72 3.08
N GLY A 398 0.77 20.55 3.94
CA GLY A 398 0.71 19.42 4.85
C GLY A 398 -0.70 18.91 5.02
N ASP A 399 -0.76 17.65 5.43
CA ASP A 399 -1.97 16.98 5.85
C ASP A 399 -1.79 16.57 7.30
N ALA A 400 -2.78 16.88 8.14
CA ALA A 400 -2.85 16.36 9.50
C ALA A 400 -4.29 15.94 9.83
N VAL A 401 -4.40 15.07 10.83
CA VAL A 401 -5.68 14.57 11.33
C VAL A 401 -5.62 14.41 12.85
N ARG A 402 -6.76 14.59 13.51
CA ARG A 402 -6.93 14.30 14.94
C ARG A 402 -7.67 12.97 15.10
N ILE A 403 -7.12 12.07 15.91
CA ILE A 403 -7.76 10.81 16.32
C ILE A 403 -7.74 10.76 17.84
N GLY A 404 -8.91 10.93 18.47
CA GLY A 404 -9.04 11.03 19.93
C GLY A 404 -8.27 12.23 20.51
N ASP A 405 -7.38 11.96 21.46
CA ASP A 405 -6.53 12.93 22.14
C ASP A 405 -5.19 13.18 21.43
N ARG A 406 -5.03 12.69 20.19
CA ARG A 406 -3.77 12.78 19.44
C ARG A 406 -3.96 13.38 18.06
N MET A 407 -2.91 14.05 17.61
CA MET A 407 -2.78 14.63 16.29
C MET A 407 -1.63 13.96 15.56
N TYR A 408 -1.88 13.60 14.30
CA TYR A 408 -0.93 12.98 13.41
C TYR A 408 -0.83 13.85 12.18
N GLY A 409 0.37 14.14 11.71
CA GLY A 409 0.50 14.93 10.50
C GLY A 409 1.82 14.74 9.79
N SER A 410 1.81 15.13 8.53
CA SER A 410 2.99 15.31 7.72
C SER A 410 2.88 16.62 6.94
N TYR A 411 3.98 17.35 6.82
CA TYR A 411 4.04 18.53 5.98
C TYR A 411 5.32 18.55 5.20
N THR A 412 5.19 19.07 3.99
CA THR A 412 6.29 19.30 3.09
C THR A 412 6.63 20.78 3.12
N VAL A 413 7.90 21.08 3.40
CA VAL A 413 8.44 22.42 3.26
C VAL A 413 8.98 22.55 1.84
N THR A 414 8.45 23.48 1.07
CA THR A 414 8.94 23.79 -0.28
C THR A 414 9.58 25.18 -0.29
N LYS A 415 10.77 25.29 -0.87
CA LYS A 415 11.40 26.57 -1.20
C LYS A 415 11.10 26.90 -2.65
N THR A 416 10.42 28.00 -2.89
CA THR A 416 10.28 28.56 -4.24
C THR A 416 11.53 29.36 -4.55
N ASN A 417 12.24 28.99 -5.62
CA ASN A 417 13.28 29.84 -6.17
C ASN A 417 12.61 31.09 -6.77
N GLN A 418 12.90 32.26 -6.23
CA GLN A 418 12.24 33.50 -6.65
C GLN A 418 12.57 33.91 -8.09
N ASP A 419 13.73 33.50 -8.61
CA ASP A 419 14.17 33.86 -9.97
C ASP A 419 13.53 32.97 -11.03
N THR A 420 13.31 31.70 -10.72
CA THR A 420 12.81 30.70 -11.69
C THR A 420 11.35 30.29 -11.47
N GLY A 421 10.80 30.54 -10.28
CA GLY A 421 9.51 30.02 -9.83
C GLY A 421 9.51 28.51 -9.54
N GLU A 422 10.66 27.83 -9.62
CA GLU A 422 10.75 26.40 -9.36
C GLU A 422 10.63 26.11 -7.86
N ASN A 423 9.79 25.14 -7.51
CA ASN A 423 9.63 24.67 -6.13
C ASN A 423 10.59 23.51 -5.87
N THR A 424 11.47 23.67 -4.89
CA THR A 424 12.31 22.58 -4.38
C THR A 424 11.74 22.10 -3.04
N GLN A 425 11.39 20.83 -2.97
CA GLN A 425 11.05 20.19 -1.70
C GLN A 425 12.29 20.11 -0.82
N LEU A 426 12.23 20.76 0.34
CA LEU A 426 13.33 20.80 1.30
C LEU A 426 13.26 19.67 2.31
N SER A 427 12.06 19.41 2.85
CA SER A 427 11.86 18.53 4.00
C SER A 427 10.45 17.95 4.00
N VAL A 428 10.31 16.67 4.36
CA VAL A 428 9.05 16.09 4.85
C VAL A 428 9.20 15.96 6.35
N LEU A 429 8.37 16.68 7.08
CA LEU A 429 8.32 16.59 8.53
C LEU A 429 7.06 15.87 8.91
N ARG A 430 7.21 14.95 9.84
CA ARG A 430 6.09 14.16 10.35
C ARG A 430 6.06 14.26 11.85
N PHE A 431 4.88 14.36 12.42
CA PHE A 431 4.71 14.53 13.85
C PHE A 431 3.53 13.72 14.39
N GLU A 432 3.67 13.36 15.66
CA GLU A 432 2.61 12.83 16.50
C GLU A 432 2.63 13.57 17.83
N ALA A 433 1.50 14.18 18.21
CA ALA A 433 1.41 14.98 19.42
C ALA A 433 0.10 14.73 20.17
N PRO A 434 0.11 14.73 21.52
CA PRO A 434 -1.12 14.87 22.27
C PRO A 434 -1.76 16.24 21.96
N VAL A 435 -3.09 16.28 21.85
CA VAL A 435 -3.86 17.50 21.65
C VAL A 435 -4.31 18.02 23.01
N LEU A 436 -3.88 19.22 23.33
CA LEU A 436 -4.30 19.93 24.53
C LEU A 436 -5.53 20.78 24.20
N ASP A 437 -6.67 20.41 24.78
CA ASP A 437 -7.90 21.17 24.61
C ASP A 437 -7.85 22.45 25.43
N LYS A 438 -8.32 23.56 24.84
CA LYS A 438 -8.57 24.80 25.58
C LYS A 438 -9.59 24.54 26.68
N ARG A 439 -9.12 24.51 27.93
CA ARG A 439 -9.95 24.33 29.12
C ARG A 439 -10.63 25.61 29.55
#